data_AF-A0A4Y2VLW0-F1
#
_entry.id   AF-A0A4Y2VLW0-F1
#
_cell.length_a   1.000
_cell.length_b   1.000
_cell.length_c   1.000
_cell.angle_alpha   90.00
_cell.angle_beta   90.00
_cell.angle_gamma   90.00
#
_symmetry.space_group_name_H-M   'P 1'
#
loop_
_entity.id
_entity.type
_entity.pdbx_description
1 polymer ?
#
loop_
_entity_poly.entity_id
_entity_poly.type
_entity_poly.pdbx_seq_one_letter_code
_entity_poly.pdbx_strand_id
1 'polypeptide(L)'
;MAQRGQDRRVEGTEEQRNSRLSDMAQRGQERRAEESEEQRNSRLAVMAQRGQRRRAEETEEQRNSRLAVMLQHARERRLNVIEGQNHHKIKTFYADRIVLN
;
A
#
# COMPACT_ATOMS: atom_id res chain seq x y z
N MET A 1 21.26 3.84 25.41
CA MET A 1 20.58 4.62 24.35
C MET A 1 19.32 3.92 23.80
N ALA A 2 19.31 2.60 23.63
CA ALA A 2 18.13 1.85 23.16
C ALA A 2 16.91 1.92 24.12
N GLN A 3 17.14 1.81 25.44
CA GLN A 3 16.07 1.86 26.46
C GLN A 3 15.28 3.18 26.42
N ARG A 4 16.00 4.32 26.47
CA ARG A 4 15.43 5.68 26.44
C ARG A 4 14.64 6.02 25.17
N GLY A 5 14.82 5.24 24.09
CA GLY A 5 14.07 5.34 22.84
C GLY A 5 12.82 4.45 22.81
N GLN A 6 12.82 3.36 23.57
CA GLN A 6 11.66 2.50 23.80
C GLN A 6 10.68 3.16 24.79
N ASP A 7 11.20 3.75 25.87
CA ASP A 7 10.38 4.45 26.88
C ASP A 7 9.57 5.60 26.25
N ARG A 8 10.23 6.43 25.41
CA ARG A 8 9.57 7.48 24.61
C ARG A 8 8.62 6.99 23.50
N ARG A 9 8.60 5.69 23.17
CA ARG A 9 7.59 5.11 22.24
C ARG A 9 6.36 4.65 23.00
N VAL A 10 6.52 4.19 24.23
CA VAL A 10 5.45 3.70 25.09
C VAL A 10 4.70 4.86 25.76
N GLU A 11 5.40 5.88 26.23
CA GLU A 11 4.82 6.96 27.06
C GLU A 11 4.17 8.13 26.28
N GLY A 12 4.34 8.21 24.95
CA GLY A 12 3.80 9.32 24.15
C GLY A 12 2.30 9.21 23.87
N THR A 13 1.62 10.35 23.70
CA THR A 13 0.21 10.40 23.27
C THR A 13 0.05 9.91 21.83
N GLU A 14 -1.16 9.49 21.43
CA GLU A 14 -1.42 9.06 20.05
C GLU A 14 -1.08 10.15 19.02
N GLU A 15 -1.38 11.40 19.32
CA GLU A 15 -1.04 12.55 18.47
C GLU A 15 0.47 12.70 18.28
N GLN A 16 1.24 12.59 19.37
CA GLN A 16 2.71 12.67 19.31
C GLN A 16 3.31 11.49 18.55
N ARG A 17 2.72 10.29 18.68
CA ARG A 17 3.14 9.12 17.90
C ARG A 17 2.83 9.31 16.41
N ASN A 18 1.65 9.79 16.07
CA ASN A 18 1.21 10.02 14.70
C ASN A 18 2.04 11.09 14.01
N SER A 19 2.32 12.22 14.69
CA SER A 19 3.22 13.26 14.18
C SER A 19 4.61 12.71 13.89
N ARG A 20 5.22 11.97 14.83
CA ARG A 20 6.54 11.35 14.61
C ARG A 20 6.55 10.34 13.46
N LEU A 21 5.49 9.53 13.32
CA LEU A 21 5.35 8.58 12.21
C LEU A 21 5.21 9.33 10.87
N SER A 22 4.45 10.43 10.86
CA SER A 22 4.30 11.29 9.68
C SER A 22 5.63 11.90 9.24
N ASP A 23 6.41 12.47 10.17
CA ASP A 23 7.72 13.05 9.87
C ASP A 23 8.70 12.00 9.32
N MET A 24 8.71 10.80 9.90
CA MET A 24 9.53 9.69 9.41
C MET A 24 9.08 9.20 8.03
N ALA A 25 7.77 9.18 7.77
CA ALA A 25 7.23 8.84 6.47
C ALA A 25 7.64 9.89 5.42
N GLN A 26 7.53 11.18 5.73
CA GLN A 26 7.92 12.28 4.85
C GLN A 26 9.40 12.19 4.47
N ARG A 27 10.30 12.11 5.46
CA ARG A 27 11.75 11.92 5.20
C ARG A 27 12.06 10.63 4.45
N GLY A 28 11.23 9.61 4.63
CA GLY A 28 11.31 8.36 3.87
C GLY A 28 10.96 8.55 2.39
N GLN A 29 10.00 9.42 2.07
CA GLN A 29 9.64 9.74 0.69
C GLN A 29 10.67 10.65 0.04
N GLU A 30 11.14 11.70 0.73
CA GLU A 30 12.19 12.60 0.24
C GLU A 30 13.43 11.80 -0.19
N ARG A 31 13.93 10.92 0.69
CA ARG A 31 15.07 10.05 0.36
C ARG A 31 14.83 9.14 -0.86
N ARG A 32 13.60 8.65 -1.05
CA ARG A 32 13.27 7.81 -2.22
C ARG A 32 13.11 8.61 -3.50
N ALA A 33 12.71 9.88 -3.40
CA ALA A 33 12.62 10.78 -4.55
C ALA A 33 14.01 11.16 -5.09
N GLU A 34 15.01 11.20 -4.20
CA GLU A 34 16.41 11.51 -4.53
C GLU A 34 17.24 10.26 -4.95
N GLU A 35 16.67 9.05 -4.92
CA GLU A 35 17.39 7.83 -5.32
C GLU A 35 17.72 7.84 -6.81
N SER A 36 18.96 7.47 -7.15
CA SER A 36 19.29 7.10 -8.53
C SER A 36 18.59 5.80 -8.94
N GLU A 37 18.49 5.54 -10.24
CA GLU A 37 17.90 4.28 -10.74
C GLU A 37 18.64 3.04 -10.20
N GLU A 38 19.97 3.10 -10.12
CA GLU A 38 20.79 2.00 -9.58
C GLU A 38 20.52 1.77 -8.08
N GLN A 39 20.46 2.84 -7.29
CA GLN A 39 20.14 2.75 -5.86
C GLN A 39 18.72 2.20 -5.65
N ARG A 40 17.76 2.68 -6.44
CA ARG A 40 16.38 2.20 -6.41
C ARG A 40 16.29 0.72 -6.77
N ASN A 41 16.98 0.30 -7.83
CA ASN A 41 17.00 -1.10 -8.28
C ASN A 41 17.64 -2.02 -7.23
N SER A 42 18.76 -1.60 -6.64
CA SER A 42 19.41 -2.32 -5.53
C SER A 42 18.48 -2.46 -4.33
N ARG A 43 17.82 -1.36 -3.91
CA ARG A 43 16.84 -1.39 -2.81
C ARG A 43 15.65 -2.32 -3.12
N LEU A 44 15.11 -2.28 -4.33
CA LEU A 44 14.01 -3.15 -4.75
C LEU A 44 14.44 -4.63 -4.77
N ALA A 45 15.65 -4.93 -5.23
CA ALA A 45 16.19 -6.28 -5.23
C ALA A 45 16.30 -6.85 -3.80
N VAL A 46 16.82 -6.06 -2.86
CA VAL A 46 16.91 -6.46 -1.43
C VAL A 46 15.51 -6.69 -0.84
N MET A 47 14.54 -5.83 -1.13
CA MET A 47 13.15 -6.01 -0.67
C MET A 47 12.50 -7.26 -1.26
N ALA A 48 12.73 -7.54 -2.54
CA ALA A 48 12.23 -8.74 -3.22
C ALA A 48 12.83 -10.01 -2.58
N GLN A 49 14.15 -10.05 -2.38
CA GLN A 49 14.83 -11.18 -1.71
C GLN A 49 14.28 -11.42 -0.30
N ARG A 50 14.13 -10.35 0.50
CA ARG A 50 13.54 -10.45 1.84
C ARG A 50 12.11 -10.98 1.79
N GLY A 51 11.31 -10.56 0.81
CA GLY A 51 9.94 -11.05 0.60
C GLY A 51 9.88 -12.50 0.17
N GLN A 52 10.86 -13.00 -0.60
CA GLN A 52 10.97 -14.42 -0.94
C GLN A 52 11.35 -15.25 0.28
N ARG A 53 12.35 -14.80 1.05
CA ARG A 53 12.78 -15.47 2.28
C ARG A 53 11.62 -15.61 3.28
N ARG A 54 10.87 -14.54 3.52
CA ARG A 54 9.68 -14.59 4.41
C ARG A 54 8.66 -15.61 3.93
N ARG A 55 8.40 -15.69 2.62
CA ARG A 55 7.46 -16.67 2.04
C ARG A 55 7.97 -18.11 2.13
N ALA A 56 9.28 -18.32 2.06
CA ALA A 56 9.87 -19.64 2.27
C ALA A 56 9.78 -20.10 3.73
N GLU A 57 9.72 -19.14 4.68
CA GLU A 57 9.57 -19.39 6.12
C GLU A 57 8.09 -19.41 6.59
N GLU A 58 7.11 -19.25 5.69
CA GLU A 58 5.67 -19.25 6.03
C GLU A 58 5.18 -20.65 6.42
N THR A 59 4.32 -20.72 7.44
CA THR A 59 3.51 -21.91 7.70
C THR A 59 2.36 -22.03 6.69
N GLU A 60 1.78 -23.22 6.56
CA GLU A 60 0.65 -23.44 5.66
C GLU A 60 -0.56 -22.55 6.00
N GLU A 61 -0.85 -22.34 7.28
CA GLU A 61 -1.92 -21.42 7.74
C GLU A 61 -1.63 -19.95 7.38
N GLN A 62 -0.39 -19.50 7.55
CA GLN A 62 0.02 -18.14 7.18
C GLN A 62 -0.07 -17.95 5.66
N ARG A 63 0.36 -18.95 4.89
CA ARG A 63 0.27 -18.97 3.43
C ARG A 63 -1.19 -18.90 2.98
N ASN A 64 -2.06 -19.72 3.54
CA ASN A 64 -3.48 -19.75 3.20
C ASN A 64 -4.18 -18.43 3.57
N SER A 65 -3.87 -17.86 4.73
CA SER A 65 -4.39 -16.55 5.13
C SER A 65 -3.94 -15.45 4.16
N ARG A 66 -2.66 -15.43 3.78
CA ARG A 66 -2.13 -14.48 2.78
C ARG A 66 -2.83 -14.63 1.43
N LEU A 67 -3.01 -15.86 0.96
CA LEU A 67 -3.68 -16.13 -0.33
C LEU A 67 -5.16 -15.73 -0.31
N ALA A 68 -5.87 -15.95 0.80
CA ALA A 68 -7.26 -15.53 0.97
C ALA A 68 -7.40 -14.00 0.85
N VAL A 69 -6.53 -13.23 1.52
CA VAL A 69 -6.49 -11.77 1.43
C VAL A 69 -6.20 -11.30 -0.01
N MET A 70 -5.24 -11.94 -0.69
CA MET A 70 -4.94 -11.63 -2.09
C MET A 70 -6.15 -11.87 -3.01
N LEU A 71 -6.86 -12.97 -2.82
CA LEU A 71 -8.08 -13.31 -3.56
C LEU A 71 -9.19 -12.28 -3.33
N GLN A 72 -9.41 -11.90 -2.07
CA GLN A 72 -10.39 -10.87 -1.74
C GLN A 72 -10.06 -9.54 -2.41
N HIS A 73 -8.80 -9.09 -2.29
CA HIS A 73 -8.38 -7.83 -2.89
C HIS A 73 -8.49 -7.86 -4.43
N ALA A 74 -8.17 -9.00 -5.06
CA ALA A 74 -8.35 -9.16 -6.51
C ALA A 74 -9.83 -9.07 -6.92
N ARG A 75 -10.74 -9.63 -6.12
CA ARG A 75 -12.20 -9.54 -6.34
C ARG A 75 -12.68 -8.09 -6.20
N GLU A 76 -12.28 -7.39 -5.15
CA GLU A 76 -12.64 -5.98 -4.92
C GLU A 76 -12.16 -5.09 -6.08
N ARG A 77 -10.91 -5.25 -6.53
CA ARG A 77 -10.41 -4.49 -7.70
C ARG A 77 -11.23 -4.75 -8.96
N ARG A 78 -11.64 -6.01 -9.19
CA ARG A 78 -12.47 -6.36 -10.35
C ARG A 78 -13.84 -5.70 -10.27
N LEU A 79 -14.46 -5.67 -9.10
CA LEU A 79 -15.75 -5.00 -8.88
C LEU A 79 -15.63 -3.49 -9.13
N ASN A 80 -14.60 -2.83 -8.57
CA ASN A 80 -14.38 -1.40 -8.75
C ASN A 80 -14.23 -1.01 -10.24
N VAL A 81 -13.55 -1.86 -11.04
CA VAL A 81 -13.42 -1.63 -12.49
C VAL A 81 -14.78 -1.75 -13.19
N ILE A 82 -15.58 -2.75 -12.84
CA ILE A 82 -16.91 -2.97 -13.43
C ILE A 82 -17.86 -1.81 -13.07
N GLU A 83 -17.86 -1.40 -11.80
CA GLU A 83 -18.67 -0.28 -11.32
C GLU A 83 -18.28 1.03 -12.02
N GLY A 84 -16.99 1.31 -12.15
CA GLY A 84 -16.49 2.46 -12.91
C GLY A 84 -16.92 2.43 -14.38
N GLN A 85 -16.85 1.27 -15.03
CA GLN A 85 -17.32 1.09 -16.41
C GLN A 85 -18.82 1.32 -16.54
N ASN A 86 -19.61 0.80 -15.61
CA ASN A 86 -21.07 0.97 -15.60
C ASN A 86 -21.45 2.44 -15.38
N HIS A 87 -20.78 3.13 -14.46
CA HIS A 87 -20.99 4.56 -14.22
C HIS A 87 -20.72 5.39 -15.49
N HIS A 88 -19.62 5.09 -16.21
CA HIS A 88 -19.31 5.76 -17.46
C HIS A 88 -20.39 5.53 -18.54
N LYS A 89 -20.82 4.27 -18.75
CA LYS A 89 -21.87 3.92 -19.74
C LYS A 89 -23.21 4.61 -19.48
N ILE A 90 -23.61 4.69 -18.21
CA ILE A 90 -24.85 5.37 -17.82
C ILE A 90 -24.71 6.87 -18.11
N LYS A 91 -23.56 7.47 -17.76
CA LYS A 91 -23.30 8.90 -18.02
C LYS A 91 -23.32 9.22 -19.52
N THR A 92 -22.71 8.39 -20.37
CA THR A 92 -22.75 8.57 -21.83
C THR A 92 -24.17 8.44 -22.37
N PHE A 93 -24.94 7.44 -21.91
CA PHE A 93 -26.34 7.27 -22.33
C PHE A 93 -27.20 8.51 -22.07
N TYR A 94 -27.08 9.12 -20.88
CA TYR A 94 -27.83 10.33 -20.55
C TYR A 94 -27.32 11.57 -21.32
N ALA A 95 -26.02 11.67 -21.56
CA ALA A 95 -25.46 12.76 -22.38
C ALA A 95 -25.95 12.68 -23.84
N ASP A 96 -25.90 11.50 -24.45
CA ASP A 96 -26.35 11.28 -25.84
C ASP A 96 -27.85 11.53 -25.99
N ARG A 97 -28.66 11.18 -24.97
CA ARG A 97 -30.10 11.44 -24.95
C ARG A 97 -30.44 12.94 -24.90
N ILE A 98 -29.61 13.77 -24.25
CA ILE A 98 -29.84 15.22 -24.19
C ILE A 98 -29.54 15.86 -25.54
N VAL A 99 -28.52 15.39 -26.28
CA VAL A 99 -28.12 15.96 -27.57
C VAL A 99 -29.09 15.59 -28.71
N LEU A 100 -29.82 14.48 -28.57
CA LEU A 100 -30.81 14.01 -29.56
C LEU A 100 -32.22 14.59 -29.39
N ASN A 101 -32.45 15.46 -28.39
CA ASN A 101 -33.71 16.23 -28.21
C ASN A 101 -33.48 17.71 -28.51
#